data_AF-A0A4Q4WIE9-F1
#
_entry.id   AF-A0A4Q4WIE9-F1
#
_cell.length_a   1.000
_cell.length_b   1.000
_cell.length_c   1.000
_cell.angle_alpha   90.00
_cell.angle_beta   90.00
_cell.angle_gamma   90.00
#
_symmetry.space_group_name_H-M   'P 1'
#
loop_
_entity.id
_entity.type
_entity.pdbx_description
1 polymer ?
#
loop_
_entity_poly.entity_id
_entity_poly.type
_entity_poly.pdbx_seq_one_letter_code
_entity_poly.pdbx_strand_id
1 'polypeptide(L)'
;MSEESKPVKGKGKEKDKEREKEKAAKKIHKAIDGLSGEQAAHLLDLNPALAQELTSGTDDNPNAVADALKRLNLQDIMTGLASSGKNVKDMGAYKFWATQPVPKFGEDGDPNAPVEEGPIETHTIEDIPKAPAPLLNGFEWCDMDLTNDSELKEVWELLNGHYVEDNEAMFRFNYSPSILKWAMMPPGWKKQWHRGVRASQSKKLVAFIAAIPVELRIRTNVLHAAEVNFLCIHKKLRSKRLAPVLIKEITRLCNLDGVWQAIYTGGVVLPKPVSTCRYFHRAVNWLKLYEVGFSPLPPNSKPQFQIRKYAVPERTSTWGLREMQKKDVNAVQDLLTRYLAKYDMAAEWDKSEVEHWLLHNKKDALEEQVVWSYVVEDAHKRITDFISFYCLESSVINHPKHKNVRAAYLFYYATETGLTTPVDKEALKKRLNELVSDTLVYCKKYNFDVYNALSLMDNGLFLEDQKFGPGDGQLHYYLFNYRANPIAGGVDKRNRLDTENLSGIGPFNTTAASSSLSEHHPGRRTTGSGTMCQYMLLKWYCDACGAWYTSDDVKVDDCDDFKSKGECDEKEVVREERSDAGGFCDDCAAENGNE
;
A
#
# COMPACT_ATOMS: atom_id res chain seq x y z
N MET A 1 31.18 57.34 -42.26
CA MET A 1 32.47 56.63 -42.26
C MET A 1 32.37 55.52 -41.24
N SER A 2 32.61 54.27 -41.69
CA SER A 2 33.06 53.05 -40.96
C SER A 2 32.43 52.70 -39.60
N GLU A 3 32.06 51.47 -39.24
CA GLU A 3 32.30 50.12 -39.79
C GLU A 3 31.34 49.11 -39.10
N GLU A 4 31.03 48.02 -39.80
CA GLU A 4 30.26 46.87 -39.31
C GLU A 4 31.01 46.05 -38.25
N SER A 5 30.31 45.50 -37.25
CA SER A 5 30.78 44.30 -36.52
C SER A 5 29.62 43.35 -36.17
N LYS A 6 29.80 42.07 -36.52
CA LYS A 6 28.84 40.95 -36.43
C LYS A 6 28.67 40.41 -35.00
N PRO A 7 27.51 39.80 -34.65
CA PRO A 7 27.38 39.06 -33.39
C PRO A 7 27.87 37.60 -33.51
N VAL A 8 28.69 37.17 -32.56
CA VAL A 8 29.20 35.78 -32.43
C VAL A 8 28.18 34.91 -31.67
N LYS A 9 27.81 33.78 -32.28
CA LYS A 9 26.92 32.74 -31.74
C LYS A 9 27.53 31.98 -30.56
N GLY A 10 26.85 31.95 -29.41
CA GLY A 10 27.14 31.07 -28.29
C GLY A 10 26.70 29.62 -28.54
N LYS A 11 27.57 28.81 -29.16
CA LYS A 11 27.40 27.35 -29.37
C LYS A 11 28.11 26.47 -28.30
N GLY A 12 28.60 27.06 -27.21
CA GLY A 12 29.43 26.36 -26.22
C GLY A 12 28.66 25.59 -25.13
N LYS A 13 27.57 26.17 -24.59
CA LYS A 13 26.89 25.61 -23.40
C LYS A 13 25.98 24.40 -23.66
N GLU A 14 25.51 24.22 -24.88
CA GLU A 14 24.66 23.07 -25.27
C GLU A 14 25.51 21.82 -25.51
N LYS A 15 26.66 21.98 -26.18
CA LYS A 15 27.61 20.88 -26.44
C LYS A 15 28.21 20.29 -25.17
N ASP A 16 28.46 21.10 -24.14
CA ASP A 16 28.99 20.57 -22.87
C ASP A 16 27.95 19.76 -22.08
N LYS A 17 26.67 20.15 -22.10
CA LYS A 17 25.56 19.37 -21.50
C LYS A 17 25.30 18.05 -22.25
N GLU A 18 25.40 18.07 -23.57
CA GLU A 18 25.27 16.87 -24.40
C GLU A 18 26.44 15.90 -24.16
N ARG A 19 27.66 16.43 -24.04
CA ARG A 19 28.88 15.65 -23.76
C ARG A 19 28.94 15.11 -22.33
N GLU A 20 28.32 15.80 -21.36
CA GLU A 20 28.14 15.28 -19.99
C GLU A 20 27.07 14.18 -19.92
N LYS A 21 25.94 14.32 -20.66
CA LYS A 21 24.94 13.26 -20.81
C LYS A 21 25.51 12.03 -21.50
N GLU A 22 26.32 12.21 -22.54
CA GLU A 22 26.99 11.11 -23.26
C GLU A 22 28.07 10.44 -22.39
N LYS A 23 28.79 11.20 -21.55
CA LYS A 23 29.73 10.65 -20.56
C LYS A 23 29.03 9.93 -19.40
N ALA A 24 27.85 10.40 -18.98
CA ALA A 24 27.03 9.72 -17.99
C ALA A 24 26.43 8.42 -18.55
N ALA A 25 25.92 8.44 -19.77
CA ALA A 25 25.46 7.25 -20.49
C ALA A 25 26.60 6.25 -20.74
N LYS A 26 27.80 6.72 -21.11
CA LYS A 26 29.00 5.88 -21.23
C LYS A 26 29.49 5.35 -19.88
N LYS A 27 29.34 6.09 -18.77
CA LYS A 27 29.63 5.60 -17.41
C LYS A 27 28.62 4.53 -16.95
N ILE A 28 27.35 4.68 -17.32
CA ILE A 28 26.30 3.70 -17.04
C ILE A 28 26.52 2.45 -17.91
N HIS A 29 26.78 2.60 -19.22
CA HIS A 29 27.16 1.48 -20.08
C HIS A 29 28.44 0.76 -19.61
N LYS A 30 29.45 1.50 -19.14
CA LYS A 30 30.69 0.92 -18.60
C LYS A 30 30.51 0.26 -17.23
N ALA A 31 29.49 0.66 -16.47
CA ALA A 31 29.07 -0.03 -15.25
C ALA A 31 28.26 -1.31 -15.56
N ILE A 32 27.50 -1.31 -16.66
CA ILE A 32 26.76 -2.48 -17.19
C ILE A 32 27.71 -3.52 -17.82
N ASP A 33 28.75 -3.07 -18.52
CA ASP A 33 29.82 -3.93 -19.07
C ASP A 33 30.85 -4.38 -18.02
N GLY A 34 30.76 -3.85 -16.79
CA GLY A 34 31.78 -3.98 -15.75
C GLY A 34 31.42 -4.86 -14.57
N LEU A 35 30.30 -5.60 -14.61
CA LEU A 35 30.02 -6.60 -13.58
C LEU A 35 31.06 -7.73 -13.69
N SER A 36 31.97 -7.79 -12.72
CA SER A 36 32.89 -8.93 -12.62
C SER A 36 32.12 -10.18 -12.25
N GLY A 37 32.62 -11.36 -12.65
CA GLY A 37 31.99 -12.65 -12.32
C GLY A 37 31.75 -12.83 -10.81
N GLU A 38 32.56 -12.21 -9.96
CA GLU A 38 32.39 -12.18 -8.50
C GLU A 38 31.17 -11.36 -8.03
N GLN A 39 30.84 -10.25 -8.70
CA GLN A 39 29.67 -9.43 -8.36
C GLN A 39 28.36 -10.10 -8.80
N ALA A 40 28.39 -10.82 -9.92
CA ALA A 40 27.28 -11.67 -10.35
C ALA A 40 27.07 -12.86 -9.40
N ALA A 41 28.15 -13.49 -8.95
CA ALA A 41 28.09 -14.57 -7.95
C ALA A 41 27.51 -14.08 -6.61
N HIS A 42 27.90 -12.90 -6.14
CA HIS A 42 27.35 -12.33 -4.90
C HIS A 42 25.85 -11.97 -5.00
N LEU A 43 25.35 -11.59 -6.18
CA LEU A 43 23.92 -11.37 -6.43
C LEU A 43 23.11 -12.68 -6.48
N LEU A 44 23.75 -13.77 -6.95
CA LEU A 44 23.18 -15.12 -6.98
C LEU A 44 23.16 -15.74 -5.58
N ASP A 45 24.17 -15.49 -4.75
CA ASP A 45 24.21 -15.90 -3.33
C ASP A 45 23.14 -15.19 -2.49
N LEU A 46 22.80 -13.94 -2.83
CA LEU A 46 21.70 -13.19 -2.21
C LEU A 46 20.31 -13.64 -2.70
N ASN A 47 20.23 -14.45 -3.76
CA ASN A 47 18.97 -14.98 -4.30
C ASN A 47 19.14 -16.42 -4.83
N PRO A 48 19.20 -17.41 -3.92
CA PRO A 48 19.45 -18.81 -4.29
C PRO A 48 18.37 -19.42 -5.20
N ALA A 49 17.17 -18.83 -5.24
CA ALA A 49 16.10 -19.26 -6.15
C ALA A 49 16.33 -18.79 -7.60
N LEU A 50 16.90 -17.59 -7.79
CA LEU A 50 17.30 -17.06 -9.10
C LEU A 50 18.50 -17.84 -9.67
N ALA A 51 19.43 -18.25 -8.80
CA ALA A 51 20.56 -19.10 -9.17
C ALA A 51 20.12 -20.48 -9.69
N GLN A 52 19.04 -21.03 -9.12
CA GLN A 52 18.48 -22.32 -9.51
C GLN A 52 17.72 -22.27 -10.85
N GLU A 53 17.14 -21.13 -11.22
CA GLU A 53 16.50 -20.92 -12.53
C GLU A 53 17.52 -20.67 -13.65
N LEU A 54 18.62 -19.97 -13.35
CA LEU A 54 19.68 -19.71 -14.34
C LEU A 54 20.52 -20.97 -14.63
N THR A 55 20.67 -21.87 -13.68
CA THR A 55 21.39 -23.15 -13.87
C THR A 55 20.52 -24.25 -14.47
N SER A 56 19.18 -24.14 -14.41
CA SER A 56 18.25 -25.13 -15.00
C SER A 56 17.85 -24.86 -16.44
N GLY A 57 18.22 -23.70 -17.00
CA GLY A 57 17.87 -23.27 -18.37
C GLY A 57 19.06 -23.07 -19.33
N THR A 58 20.30 -23.16 -18.85
CA THR A 58 21.50 -23.00 -19.69
C THR A 58 22.54 -24.03 -19.31
N ASP A 59 23.10 -24.75 -20.30
CA ASP A 59 24.34 -25.53 -20.13
C ASP A 59 25.36 -24.68 -19.35
N ASP A 60 26.04 -25.29 -18.37
CA ASP A 60 26.99 -24.73 -17.39
C ASP A 60 28.04 -23.74 -17.98
N ASN A 61 27.58 -22.59 -18.48
CA ASN A 61 28.38 -21.62 -19.20
C ASN A 61 28.20 -20.26 -18.50
N PRO A 62 29.22 -19.79 -17.76
CA PRO A 62 29.15 -18.56 -16.96
C PRO A 62 28.74 -17.31 -17.75
N ASN A 63 29.00 -17.30 -19.07
CA ASN A 63 28.62 -16.20 -19.95
C ASN A 63 27.12 -16.14 -20.25
N ALA A 64 26.42 -17.28 -20.28
CA ALA A 64 24.97 -17.33 -20.53
C ALA A 64 24.17 -16.80 -19.32
N VAL A 65 24.65 -17.11 -18.12
CA VAL A 65 24.11 -16.58 -16.84
C VAL A 65 24.33 -15.06 -16.75
N ALA A 66 25.50 -14.58 -17.14
CA ALA A 66 25.80 -13.15 -17.21
C ALA A 66 24.92 -12.41 -18.25
N ASP A 67 24.64 -13.01 -19.41
CA ASP A 67 23.76 -12.42 -20.42
C ASP A 67 22.28 -12.42 -19.99
N ALA A 68 21.82 -13.42 -19.26
CA ALA A 68 20.48 -13.45 -18.68
C ALA A 68 20.33 -12.41 -17.54
N LEU A 69 21.35 -12.23 -16.71
CA LEU A 69 21.42 -11.14 -15.71
C LEU A 69 21.52 -9.75 -16.34
N LYS A 70 22.15 -9.61 -17.52
CA LYS A 70 22.16 -8.35 -18.29
C LYS A 70 20.80 -8.04 -18.94
N ARG A 71 20.01 -9.06 -19.27
CA ARG A 71 18.63 -8.91 -19.80
C ARG A 71 17.63 -8.56 -18.71
N LEU A 72 17.85 -9.01 -17.48
CA LEU A 72 17.15 -8.50 -16.30
C LEU A 72 17.73 -7.13 -15.97
N ASN A 73 17.09 -6.06 -16.44
CA ASN A 73 17.55 -4.71 -16.14
C ASN A 73 17.76 -4.56 -14.62
N LEU A 74 18.93 -4.05 -14.23
CA LEU A 74 19.26 -3.77 -12.83
C LEU A 74 18.19 -2.85 -12.18
N GLN A 75 17.45 -2.09 -12.97
CA GLN A 75 16.29 -1.31 -12.53
C GLN A 75 15.08 -2.16 -12.13
N ASP A 76 14.79 -3.29 -12.79
CA ASP A 76 13.69 -4.18 -12.43
C ASP A 76 14.04 -5.00 -11.18
N ILE A 77 15.30 -5.44 -11.11
CA ILE A 77 15.88 -6.06 -9.91
C ILE A 77 15.90 -5.04 -8.75
N MET A 78 16.35 -3.80 -8.96
CA MET A 78 16.33 -2.76 -7.93
C MET A 78 14.93 -2.26 -7.59
N THR A 79 13.95 -2.29 -8.49
CA THR A 79 12.56 -1.97 -8.13
C THR A 79 11.96 -3.10 -7.28
N GLY A 80 12.36 -4.35 -7.54
CA GLY A 80 12.07 -5.50 -6.67
C GLY A 80 12.89 -5.55 -5.37
N LEU A 81 14.12 -5.02 -5.32
CA LEU A 81 15.00 -5.05 -4.14
C LEU A 81 14.93 -3.78 -3.28
N ALA A 82 14.57 -2.62 -3.86
CA ALA A 82 14.44 -1.35 -3.13
C ALA A 82 13.17 -1.28 -2.27
N SER A 83 12.24 -2.21 -2.47
CA SER A 83 11.08 -2.41 -1.59
C SER A 83 11.45 -3.40 -0.47
N SER A 84 12.13 -2.90 0.56
CA SER A 84 12.25 -3.49 1.90
C SER A 84 12.50 -5.02 1.99
N GLY A 85 13.38 -5.61 1.15
CA GLY A 85 13.90 -6.97 1.35
C GLY A 85 12.89 -8.13 1.40
N LYS A 86 11.59 -7.88 1.21
CA LYS A 86 10.50 -8.88 1.36
C LYS A 86 10.24 -9.72 0.11
N ASN A 87 10.81 -9.34 -1.02
CA ASN A 87 10.50 -9.94 -2.32
C ASN A 87 11.21 -11.27 -2.62
N VAL A 88 11.96 -11.83 -1.67
CA VAL A 88 12.68 -13.12 -1.85
C VAL A 88 11.75 -14.34 -1.72
N LYS A 89 10.53 -14.19 -1.17
CA LYS A 89 9.71 -15.34 -0.73
C LYS A 89 8.59 -15.85 -1.66
N ASP A 90 8.37 -15.31 -2.86
CA ASP A 90 7.23 -15.79 -3.67
C ASP A 90 7.48 -15.97 -5.18
N MET A 91 8.36 -16.92 -5.51
CA MET A 91 8.50 -17.48 -6.86
C MET A 91 7.17 -18.08 -7.39
N GLY A 92 6.21 -18.40 -6.52
CA GLY A 92 4.90 -18.93 -6.89
C GLY A 92 3.96 -17.85 -7.46
N ALA A 93 3.98 -16.65 -6.87
CA ALA A 93 3.24 -15.51 -7.39
C ALA A 93 3.72 -15.13 -8.80
N TYR A 94 5.04 -15.08 -9.03
CA TYR A 94 5.60 -14.77 -10.35
C TYR A 94 5.15 -15.77 -11.41
N LYS A 95 5.16 -17.08 -11.10
CA LYS A 95 4.66 -18.13 -12.01
C LYS A 95 3.19 -18.00 -12.36
N PHE A 96 2.35 -17.55 -11.43
CA PHE A 96 0.94 -17.27 -11.73
C PHE A 96 0.82 -16.06 -12.65
N TRP A 97 1.38 -14.90 -12.26
CA TRP A 97 1.26 -13.66 -13.01
C TRP A 97 1.86 -13.73 -14.41
N ALA A 98 2.89 -14.54 -14.62
CA ALA A 98 3.46 -14.81 -15.95
C ALA A 98 2.45 -15.44 -16.94
N THR A 99 1.39 -16.06 -16.45
CA THR A 99 0.31 -16.67 -17.26
C THR A 99 -0.93 -15.78 -17.39
N GLN A 100 -0.94 -14.63 -16.72
CA GLN A 100 -2.10 -13.72 -16.73
C GLN A 100 -1.91 -12.64 -17.78
N PRO A 101 -3.01 -12.02 -18.29
CA PRO A 101 -2.94 -10.92 -19.24
C PRO A 101 -2.54 -9.63 -18.53
N VAL A 102 -1.28 -9.55 -18.10
CA VAL A 102 -0.67 -8.36 -17.48
C VAL A 102 0.66 -8.08 -18.16
N PRO A 103 1.10 -6.80 -18.27
CA PRO A 103 2.41 -6.49 -18.82
C PRO A 103 3.52 -7.14 -18.00
N LYS A 104 4.45 -7.86 -18.66
CA LYS A 104 5.56 -8.53 -17.97
C LYS A 104 6.80 -7.63 -17.93
N PHE A 105 7.69 -7.88 -16.98
CA PHE A 105 8.99 -7.23 -16.97
C PHE A 105 9.80 -7.62 -18.21
N GLY A 106 10.42 -6.63 -18.87
CA GLY A 106 11.27 -6.84 -20.05
C GLY A 106 10.55 -7.14 -21.38
N GLU A 107 9.21 -7.21 -21.43
CA GLU A 107 8.47 -7.39 -22.70
C GLU A 107 8.38 -6.09 -23.54
N ASP A 108 8.42 -4.94 -22.89
CA ASP A 108 8.44 -3.63 -23.55
C ASP A 108 9.89 -3.23 -23.86
N GLY A 109 10.33 -3.30 -25.12
CA GLY A 109 11.71 -3.07 -25.58
C GLY A 109 12.48 -1.93 -24.89
N ASP A 110 12.50 -0.72 -25.47
CA ASP A 110 13.09 0.44 -24.78
C ASP A 110 12.11 0.91 -23.69
N PRO A 111 12.50 0.96 -22.40
CA PRO A 111 11.66 1.44 -21.31
C PRO A 111 11.11 2.85 -21.48
N ASN A 112 11.67 3.64 -22.41
CA ASN A 112 11.28 5.02 -22.70
C ASN A 112 10.47 5.17 -23.99
N ALA A 113 10.25 4.10 -24.76
CA ALA A 113 9.41 4.17 -25.95
C ALA A 113 7.94 3.99 -25.56
N PRO A 114 7.03 4.89 -25.96
CA PRO A 114 5.61 4.72 -25.71
C PRO A 114 5.09 3.48 -26.44
N VAL A 115 4.38 2.63 -25.71
CA VAL A 115 3.67 1.46 -26.27
C VAL A 115 2.25 1.86 -26.66
N GLU A 116 1.69 1.14 -27.63
CA GLU A 116 0.27 1.25 -27.96
C GLU A 116 -0.56 0.73 -26.78
N GLU A 117 -1.52 1.54 -26.34
CA GLU A 117 -2.39 1.23 -25.20
C GLU A 117 -3.65 0.51 -25.65
N GLY A 118 -4.06 -0.50 -24.90
CA GLY A 118 -5.25 -1.28 -25.23
C GLY A 118 -5.32 -2.63 -24.52
N PRO A 119 -6.37 -3.43 -24.81
CA PRO A 119 -6.53 -4.77 -24.27
C PRO A 119 -5.38 -5.69 -24.67
N ILE A 120 -4.94 -6.57 -23.76
CA ILE A 120 -3.86 -7.53 -24.03
C ILE A 120 -4.42 -8.78 -24.71
N GLU A 121 -5.54 -9.27 -24.20
CA GLU A 121 -6.31 -10.39 -24.74
C GLU A 121 -7.74 -9.95 -25.06
N THR A 122 -8.28 -10.48 -26.15
CA THR A 122 -9.66 -10.28 -26.55
C THR A 122 -10.34 -11.64 -26.60
N HIS A 123 -11.39 -11.80 -25.80
CA HIS A 123 -12.20 -13.01 -25.71
C HIS A 123 -13.67 -12.66 -25.91
N THR A 124 -14.48 -13.68 -26.21
CA THR A 124 -15.94 -13.56 -26.24
C THR A 124 -16.56 -14.27 -25.04
N ILE A 125 -17.81 -13.92 -24.69
CA ILE A 125 -18.48 -14.52 -23.52
C ILE A 125 -18.64 -16.03 -23.71
N GLU A 126 -18.80 -16.48 -24.96
CA GLU A 126 -18.93 -17.87 -25.37
C GLU A 126 -17.68 -18.70 -25.06
N ASP A 127 -16.50 -18.08 -25.01
CA ASP A 127 -15.22 -18.73 -24.70
C ASP A 127 -15.07 -19.03 -23.20
N ILE A 128 -15.92 -18.43 -22.35
CA ILE A 128 -15.78 -18.49 -20.90
C ILE A 128 -16.56 -19.66 -20.32
N PRO A 129 -15.90 -20.54 -19.53
CA PRO A 129 -16.59 -21.63 -18.85
C PRO A 129 -17.71 -21.14 -17.94
N LYS A 130 -18.91 -21.70 -18.11
CA LYS A 130 -20.08 -21.36 -17.28
C LYS A 130 -19.97 -21.91 -15.86
N ALA A 131 -19.30 -23.06 -15.69
CA ALA A 131 -19.06 -23.66 -14.39
C ALA A 131 -17.75 -23.15 -13.78
N PRO A 132 -17.70 -22.99 -12.44
CA PRO A 132 -16.48 -22.61 -11.74
C PRO A 132 -15.42 -23.71 -11.81
N ALA A 133 -14.15 -23.32 -11.70
CA ALA A 133 -13.07 -24.29 -11.56
C ALA A 133 -13.25 -25.12 -10.27
N PRO A 134 -12.95 -26.44 -10.30
CA PRO A 134 -13.08 -27.27 -9.12
C PRO A 134 -12.10 -26.84 -8.03
N LEU A 135 -12.58 -26.77 -6.80
CA LEU A 135 -11.74 -26.59 -5.62
C LEU A 135 -11.15 -27.93 -5.16
N LEU A 136 -10.13 -27.84 -4.31
CA LEU A 136 -9.62 -29.01 -3.58
C LEU A 136 -10.74 -29.63 -2.74
N ASN A 137 -10.72 -30.97 -2.62
CA ASN A 137 -11.70 -31.70 -1.81
C ASN A 137 -11.77 -31.13 -0.39
N GLY A 138 -13.00 -30.89 0.08
CA GLY A 138 -13.25 -30.28 1.40
C GLY A 138 -13.42 -28.76 1.37
N PHE A 139 -13.39 -28.13 0.19
CA PHE A 139 -13.76 -26.74 0.00
C PHE A 139 -14.88 -26.60 -1.03
N GLU A 140 -15.73 -25.60 -0.84
CA GLU A 140 -16.82 -25.27 -1.74
C GLU A 140 -16.89 -23.76 -1.97
N TRP A 141 -17.31 -23.40 -3.18
CA TRP A 141 -17.58 -22.03 -3.54
C TRP A 141 -18.87 -21.53 -2.89
N CYS A 142 -18.92 -20.26 -2.53
CA CYS A 142 -20.15 -19.59 -2.11
C CYS A 142 -20.20 -18.15 -2.63
N ASP A 143 -21.40 -17.67 -2.95
CA ASP A 143 -21.67 -16.27 -3.23
C ASP A 143 -22.11 -15.59 -1.93
N MET A 144 -21.47 -14.49 -1.57
CA MET A 144 -21.74 -13.79 -0.31
C MET A 144 -22.74 -12.65 -0.54
N ASP A 145 -23.88 -12.73 0.15
CA ASP A 145 -24.91 -11.71 0.16
C ASP A 145 -24.69 -10.69 1.28
N LEU A 146 -24.15 -9.52 0.95
CA LEU A 146 -23.90 -8.47 1.93
C LEU A 146 -25.18 -7.74 2.39
N THR A 147 -26.33 -8.02 1.76
CA THR A 147 -27.64 -7.57 2.26
C THR A 147 -28.11 -8.40 3.45
N ASN A 148 -27.58 -9.62 3.61
CA ASN A 148 -27.83 -10.49 4.74
C ASN A 148 -26.79 -10.21 5.83
N ASP A 149 -27.25 -9.71 6.98
CA ASP A 149 -26.37 -9.33 8.09
C ASP A 149 -25.56 -10.51 8.65
N SER A 150 -26.06 -11.75 8.54
CA SER A 150 -25.30 -12.94 8.95
C SER A 150 -24.10 -13.18 8.04
N GLU A 151 -24.30 -13.11 6.73
CA GLU A 151 -23.22 -13.34 5.75
C GLU A 151 -22.20 -12.20 5.77
N LEU A 152 -22.66 -10.96 5.92
CA LEU A 152 -21.79 -9.81 6.13
C LEU A 152 -20.94 -9.97 7.39
N LYS A 153 -21.52 -10.47 8.50
CA LYS A 153 -20.78 -10.74 9.72
C LYS A 153 -19.68 -11.77 9.49
N GLU A 154 -19.91 -12.80 8.68
CA GLU A 154 -18.87 -13.78 8.35
C GLU A 154 -17.71 -13.17 7.54
N VAL A 155 -18.02 -12.32 6.55
CA VAL A 155 -16.99 -11.59 5.78
C VAL A 155 -16.21 -10.67 6.72
N TRP A 156 -16.91 -9.95 7.60
CA TRP A 156 -16.31 -9.09 8.61
C TRP A 156 -15.37 -9.88 9.55
N GLU A 157 -15.79 -11.02 10.08
CA GLU A 157 -14.98 -11.87 10.96
C GLU A 157 -13.72 -12.39 10.24
N LEU A 158 -13.85 -12.80 8.97
CA LEU A 158 -12.71 -13.24 8.17
C LEU A 158 -11.70 -12.10 7.98
N LEU A 159 -12.17 -10.90 7.60
CA LEU A 159 -11.31 -9.75 7.37
C LEU A 159 -10.64 -9.28 8.68
N ASN A 160 -11.41 -9.14 9.75
CA ASN A 160 -10.90 -8.72 11.06
C ASN A 160 -9.96 -9.75 11.71
N GLY A 161 -10.00 -11.02 11.31
CA GLY A 161 -9.07 -12.05 11.79
C GLY A 161 -7.84 -12.26 10.92
N HIS A 162 -7.95 -11.99 9.62
CA HIS A 162 -6.99 -12.50 8.63
C HIS A 162 -6.67 -11.54 7.47
N TYR A 163 -7.18 -10.32 7.46
CA TYR A 163 -6.80 -9.33 6.46
C TYR A 163 -5.46 -8.67 6.81
N VAL A 164 -5.14 -7.56 6.14
CA VAL A 164 -3.87 -6.82 6.26
C VAL A 164 -3.55 -6.52 7.72
N GLU A 165 -2.36 -6.95 8.12
CA GLU A 165 -1.70 -6.65 9.39
C GLU A 165 -0.40 -5.94 9.07
N ASP A 166 0.03 -5.03 9.94
CA ASP A 166 1.43 -4.59 9.93
C ASP A 166 2.36 -5.77 10.28
N ASN A 167 3.62 -5.68 9.88
CA ASN A 167 4.57 -6.79 10.04
C ASN A 167 4.84 -7.15 11.50
N GLU A 168 4.66 -6.17 12.39
CA GLU A 168 4.84 -6.30 13.83
C GLU A 168 3.54 -6.71 14.54
N ALA A 169 2.44 -6.86 13.80
CA ALA A 169 1.11 -7.16 14.32
C ALA A 169 0.67 -6.22 15.46
N MET A 170 1.06 -4.94 15.41
CA MET A 170 0.60 -3.92 16.36
C MET A 170 -0.75 -3.35 15.94
N PHE A 171 -1.03 -3.30 14.63
CA PHE A 171 -2.25 -2.72 14.07
C PHE A 171 -2.91 -3.65 13.06
N ARG A 172 -4.23 -3.78 13.17
CA ARG A 172 -5.06 -4.47 12.17
C ARG A 172 -6.18 -3.59 11.71
N PHE A 173 -6.47 -3.56 10.40
CA PHE A 173 -7.66 -2.84 9.93
C PHE A 173 -8.92 -3.41 10.57
N ASN A 174 -9.71 -2.51 11.11
CA ASN A 174 -11.03 -2.77 11.68
C ASN A 174 -12.07 -2.19 10.72
N TYR A 175 -12.35 -2.92 9.64
CA TYR A 175 -13.46 -2.58 8.76
C TYR A 175 -14.75 -2.86 9.52
N SER A 176 -15.57 -1.84 9.81
CA SER A 176 -16.91 -2.08 10.35
C SER A 176 -17.86 -2.60 9.25
N PRO A 177 -18.98 -3.25 9.61
CA PRO A 177 -20.01 -3.63 8.64
C PRO A 177 -20.48 -2.46 7.78
N SER A 178 -20.50 -1.25 8.34
CA SER A 178 -20.84 -0.01 7.64
C SER A 178 -19.91 0.27 6.47
N ILE A 179 -18.59 0.34 6.70
CA ILE A 179 -17.63 0.59 5.62
C ILE A 179 -17.59 -0.54 4.59
N LEU A 180 -17.83 -1.79 5.01
CA LEU A 180 -17.92 -2.92 4.09
C LEU A 180 -19.11 -2.80 3.13
N LYS A 181 -20.31 -2.44 3.63
CA LYS A 181 -21.47 -2.16 2.77
C LYS A 181 -21.20 -0.97 1.86
N TRP A 182 -20.65 0.13 2.39
CA TRP A 182 -20.30 1.31 1.60
C TRP A 182 -19.30 1.00 0.47
N ALA A 183 -18.25 0.21 0.74
CA ALA A 183 -17.21 -0.10 -0.23
C ALA A 183 -17.59 -1.18 -1.26
N MET A 184 -18.40 -2.17 -0.88
CA MET A 184 -18.71 -3.32 -1.75
C MET A 184 -20.09 -3.25 -2.42
N MET A 185 -20.94 -2.28 -2.06
CA MET A 185 -22.27 -2.17 -2.66
C MET A 185 -22.51 -0.82 -3.38
N PRO A 186 -21.61 -0.35 -4.26
CA PRO A 186 -21.88 0.84 -5.09
C PRO A 186 -22.95 0.56 -6.15
N PRO A 187 -23.52 1.60 -6.79
CA PRO A 187 -24.45 1.43 -7.90
C PRO A 187 -23.92 0.43 -8.94
N GLY A 188 -24.76 -0.55 -9.31
CA GLY A 188 -24.37 -1.60 -10.25
C GLY A 188 -23.63 -2.81 -9.63
N TRP A 189 -23.39 -2.84 -8.32
CA TRP A 189 -22.79 -3.99 -7.65
C TRP A 189 -23.55 -5.28 -7.94
N LYS A 190 -22.81 -6.39 -7.97
CA LYS A 190 -23.36 -7.71 -8.30
C LYS A 190 -23.00 -8.71 -7.22
N LYS A 191 -24.00 -9.43 -6.70
CA LYS A 191 -23.81 -10.44 -5.64
C LYS A 191 -22.79 -11.50 -6.03
N GLN A 192 -22.80 -11.96 -7.28
CA GLN A 192 -21.84 -12.95 -7.75
C GLN A 192 -20.38 -12.46 -7.69
N TRP A 193 -20.12 -11.15 -7.70
CA TRP A 193 -18.76 -10.61 -7.61
C TRP A 193 -18.23 -10.56 -6.18
N HIS A 194 -19.04 -10.97 -5.19
CA HIS A 194 -18.60 -11.20 -3.81
C HIS A 194 -18.40 -12.69 -3.59
N ARG A 195 -17.19 -13.17 -3.91
CA ARG A 195 -16.90 -14.60 -3.97
C ARG A 195 -16.19 -15.09 -2.72
N GLY A 196 -16.76 -16.10 -2.08
CA GLY A 196 -16.21 -16.76 -0.91
C GLY A 196 -15.84 -18.23 -1.15
N VAL A 197 -14.99 -18.76 -0.28
CA VAL A 197 -14.70 -20.19 -0.18
C VAL A 197 -15.02 -20.65 1.25
N ARG A 198 -15.82 -21.70 1.37
CA ARG A 198 -16.15 -22.35 2.64
C ARG A 198 -15.50 -23.71 2.76
N ALA A 199 -15.15 -24.10 3.98
CA ALA A 199 -14.79 -25.48 4.26
C ALA A 199 -16.06 -26.35 4.27
N SER A 200 -16.12 -27.41 3.47
CA SER A 200 -17.34 -28.20 3.25
C SER A 200 -17.88 -28.85 4.52
N GLN A 201 -17.00 -29.26 5.44
CA GLN A 201 -17.41 -29.92 6.70
C GLN A 201 -17.93 -28.93 7.75
N SER A 202 -17.21 -27.84 8.00
CA SER A 202 -17.56 -26.86 9.04
C SER A 202 -18.44 -25.72 8.55
N LYS A 203 -18.59 -25.59 7.23
CA LYS A 203 -19.24 -24.47 6.52
C LYS A 203 -18.65 -23.09 6.81
N LYS A 204 -17.51 -23.02 7.51
CA LYS A 204 -16.84 -21.77 7.86
C LYS A 204 -16.24 -21.11 6.62
N LEU A 205 -16.41 -19.80 6.49
CA LEU A 205 -15.76 -18.99 5.47
C LEU A 205 -14.24 -18.92 5.73
N VAL A 206 -13.44 -19.29 4.73
CA VAL A 206 -11.97 -19.38 4.83
C VAL A 206 -11.22 -18.52 3.82
N ALA A 207 -11.89 -18.04 2.78
CA ALA A 207 -11.33 -17.05 1.88
C ALA A 207 -12.43 -16.22 1.22
N PHE A 208 -12.07 -15.01 0.77
CA PHE A 208 -12.98 -14.04 0.18
C PHE A 208 -12.23 -13.16 -0.84
N ILE A 209 -12.93 -12.73 -1.89
CA ILE A 209 -12.51 -11.72 -2.86
C ILE A 209 -13.74 -10.97 -3.34
N ALA A 210 -13.62 -9.65 -3.53
CA ALA A 210 -14.71 -8.81 -4.02
C ALA A 210 -14.28 -8.05 -5.28
N ALA A 211 -15.24 -7.81 -6.16
CA ALA A 211 -15.11 -6.86 -7.25
C ALA A 211 -16.36 -5.97 -7.33
N ILE A 212 -16.18 -4.72 -7.75
CA ILE A 212 -17.25 -3.75 -8.01
C ILE A 212 -17.09 -3.16 -9.41
N PRO A 213 -18.17 -2.74 -10.08
CA PRO A 213 -18.05 -2.08 -11.39
C PRO A 213 -17.46 -0.68 -11.23
N VAL A 214 -16.66 -0.27 -12.22
CA VAL A 214 -16.12 1.09 -12.31
C VAL A 214 -15.96 1.50 -13.78
N GLU A 215 -16.32 2.74 -14.10
CA GLU A 215 -15.96 3.36 -15.37
C GLU A 215 -14.56 3.96 -15.25
N LEU A 216 -13.56 3.28 -15.77
CA LEU A 216 -12.16 3.65 -15.64
C LEU A 216 -11.69 4.42 -16.88
N ARG A 217 -11.41 5.71 -16.73
CA ARG A 217 -10.73 6.48 -17.77
C ARG A 217 -9.23 6.34 -17.66
N ILE A 218 -8.61 5.94 -18.78
CA ILE A 218 -7.17 5.94 -19.01
C ILE A 218 -6.89 6.82 -20.22
N ARG A 219 -6.40 8.02 -19.97
CA ARG A 219 -6.15 9.10 -20.92
C ARG A 219 -7.42 9.41 -21.70
N THR A 220 -7.48 8.98 -22.96
CA THR A 220 -8.62 9.17 -23.86
C THR A 220 -9.61 8.02 -23.86
N ASN A 221 -9.24 6.86 -23.32
CA ASN A 221 -10.06 5.65 -23.37
C ASN A 221 -10.84 5.49 -22.06
N VAL A 222 -12.14 5.19 -22.17
CA VAL A 222 -12.98 4.85 -21.01
C VAL A 222 -13.29 3.37 -21.09
N LEU A 223 -12.98 2.65 -20.02
CA LEU A 223 -13.14 1.20 -19.89
C LEU A 223 -14.23 0.89 -18.88
N HIS A 224 -15.20 0.08 -19.30
CA HIS A 224 -16.12 -0.56 -18.36
C HIS A 224 -15.36 -1.71 -17.68
N ALA A 225 -14.83 -1.45 -16.48
CA ALA A 225 -13.89 -2.30 -15.77
C ALA A 225 -14.44 -2.76 -14.41
N ALA A 226 -13.74 -3.70 -13.79
CA ALA A 226 -13.96 -4.09 -12.40
C ALA A 226 -12.86 -3.53 -11.48
N GLU A 227 -13.21 -2.98 -10.33
CA GLU A 227 -12.27 -2.68 -9.25
C GLU A 227 -12.25 -3.86 -8.27
N VAL A 228 -11.11 -4.56 -8.19
CA VAL A 228 -10.96 -5.77 -7.36
C VAL A 228 -10.31 -5.41 -6.03
N ASN A 229 -10.93 -5.81 -4.92
CA ASN A 229 -10.43 -5.55 -3.57
C ASN A 229 -10.83 -6.67 -2.57
N PHE A 230 -10.42 -6.52 -1.31
CA PHE A 230 -10.74 -7.39 -0.19
C PHE A 230 -10.34 -8.86 -0.38
N LEU A 231 -9.28 -9.12 -1.17
CA LEU A 231 -8.68 -10.45 -1.28
C LEU A 231 -8.11 -10.88 0.08
N CYS A 232 -8.80 -11.81 0.73
CA CYS A 232 -8.46 -12.28 2.06
C CYS A 232 -8.45 -13.80 2.10
N ILE A 233 -7.37 -14.37 2.63
CA ILE A 233 -7.24 -15.81 2.86
C ILE A 233 -6.90 -16.03 4.32
N HIS A 234 -7.64 -16.93 4.95
CA HIS A 234 -7.39 -17.36 6.32
C HIS A 234 -5.92 -17.76 6.51
N LYS A 235 -5.26 -17.27 7.56
CA LYS A 235 -3.81 -17.41 7.78
C LYS A 235 -3.28 -18.83 7.59
N LYS A 236 -3.99 -19.83 8.13
CA LYS A 236 -3.63 -21.27 8.03
C LYS A 236 -3.61 -21.83 6.59
N LEU A 237 -4.29 -21.17 5.65
CA LEU A 237 -4.38 -21.59 4.24
C LEU A 237 -3.50 -20.73 3.31
N ARG A 238 -2.75 -19.78 3.87
CA ARG A 238 -1.75 -19.02 3.10
C ARG A 238 -0.66 -19.97 2.59
N SER A 239 -0.02 -19.59 1.48
CA SER A 239 0.98 -20.42 0.78
C SER A 239 0.46 -21.73 0.15
N LYS A 240 -0.85 -21.99 0.17
CA LYS A 240 -1.49 -23.13 -0.52
C LYS A 240 -2.01 -22.79 -1.92
N ARG A 241 -1.57 -21.67 -2.50
CA ARG A 241 -1.96 -21.20 -3.85
C ARG A 241 -3.46 -21.01 -4.05
N LEU A 242 -4.20 -20.68 -2.99
CA LEU A 242 -5.64 -20.39 -3.09
C LEU A 242 -5.92 -19.01 -3.72
N ALA A 243 -5.00 -18.05 -3.60
CA ALA A 243 -5.16 -16.71 -4.17
C ALA A 243 -5.28 -16.73 -5.71
N PRO A 244 -4.40 -17.42 -6.46
CA PRO A 244 -4.58 -17.64 -7.90
C PRO A 244 -5.94 -18.23 -8.30
N VAL A 245 -6.49 -19.13 -7.49
CA VAL A 245 -7.79 -19.78 -7.76
C VAL A 245 -8.93 -18.78 -7.57
N LEU A 246 -8.88 -17.95 -6.52
CA LEU A 246 -9.83 -16.86 -6.29
C LEU A 246 -9.77 -15.81 -7.41
N ILE A 247 -8.57 -15.41 -7.83
CA ILE A 247 -8.37 -14.42 -8.90
C ILE A 247 -8.97 -14.97 -10.21
N LYS A 248 -8.66 -16.22 -10.58
CA LYS A 248 -9.24 -16.83 -11.79
C LYS A 248 -10.77 -16.90 -11.75
N GLU A 249 -11.34 -17.21 -10.58
CA GLU A 249 -12.79 -17.30 -10.44
C GLU A 249 -13.47 -15.92 -10.53
N ILE A 250 -12.93 -14.89 -9.86
CA ILE A 250 -13.51 -13.54 -9.98
C ILE A 250 -13.36 -13.00 -11.41
N THR A 251 -12.24 -13.26 -12.09
CA THR A 251 -12.05 -12.92 -13.50
C THR A 251 -13.09 -13.62 -14.37
N ARG A 252 -13.34 -14.91 -14.17
CA ARG A 252 -14.38 -15.66 -14.90
C ARG A 252 -15.77 -15.02 -14.71
N LEU A 253 -16.10 -14.62 -13.48
CA LEU A 253 -17.40 -14.01 -13.16
C LEU A 253 -17.56 -12.61 -13.77
N CYS A 254 -16.49 -11.81 -13.81
CA CYS A 254 -16.50 -10.52 -14.50
C CYS A 254 -16.63 -10.71 -16.02
N ASN A 255 -15.87 -11.64 -16.60
CA ASN A 255 -15.88 -11.93 -18.03
C ASN A 255 -17.25 -12.47 -18.51
N LEU A 256 -17.94 -13.30 -17.71
CA LEU A 256 -19.31 -13.76 -18.02
C LEU A 256 -20.32 -12.62 -18.12
N ASP A 257 -20.03 -11.51 -17.44
CA ASP A 257 -20.83 -10.29 -17.45
C ASP A 257 -20.34 -9.27 -18.50
N GLY A 258 -19.39 -9.66 -19.36
CA GLY A 258 -18.84 -8.81 -20.42
C GLY A 258 -17.78 -7.80 -19.96
N VAL A 259 -17.26 -7.94 -18.72
CA VAL A 259 -16.23 -7.07 -18.15
C VAL A 259 -14.88 -7.76 -18.22
N TRP A 260 -13.98 -7.22 -19.04
CA TRP A 260 -12.73 -7.87 -19.43
C TRP A 260 -11.48 -7.26 -18.79
N GLN A 261 -11.58 -6.03 -18.28
CA GLN A 261 -10.49 -5.29 -17.66
C GLN A 261 -10.78 -5.07 -16.18
N ALA A 262 -9.72 -4.96 -15.39
CA ALA A 262 -9.86 -4.62 -13.98
C ALA A 262 -8.74 -3.69 -13.50
N ILE A 263 -9.03 -2.90 -12.48
CA ILE A 263 -8.04 -2.17 -11.70
C ILE A 263 -7.92 -2.81 -10.33
N TYR A 264 -6.68 -2.94 -9.85
CA TYR A 264 -6.41 -3.40 -8.49
C TYR A 264 -5.16 -2.73 -7.96
N THR A 265 -5.07 -2.64 -6.64
CA THR A 265 -3.93 -2.05 -5.96
C THR A 265 -3.25 -3.06 -5.04
N GLY A 266 -1.95 -2.89 -4.83
CA GLY A 266 -1.19 -3.74 -3.93
C GLY A 266 -0.07 -2.97 -3.25
N GLY A 267 0.22 -3.32 -1.99
CA GLY A 267 1.43 -2.87 -1.29
C GLY A 267 2.67 -3.70 -1.63
N VAL A 268 2.48 -4.87 -2.25
CA VAL A 268 3.57 -5.70 -2.79
C VAL A 268 3.75 -5.37 -4.27
N VAL A 269 5.00 -5.39 -4.74
CA VAL A 269 5.34 -5.17 -6.14
C VAL A 269 5.01 -6.43 -6.95
N LEU A 270 4.17 -6.27 -7.97
CA LEU A 270 3.83 -7.28 -8.97
C LEU A 270 4.30 -6.80 -10.36
N PRO A 271 4.65 -7.70 -11.30
CA PRO A 271 4.89 -7.32 -12.69
C PRO A 271 3.60 -6.88 -13.39
N LYS A 272 3.48 -5.71 -14.03
CA LYS A 272 4.25 -4.46 -13.93
C LYS A 272 3.27 -3.35 -13.53
N PRO A 273 3.56 -2.50 -12.51
CA PRO A 273 2.65 -1.46 -12.09
C PRO A 273 2.54 -0.34 -13.13
N VAL A 274 1.33 0.19 -13.32
CA VAL A 274 1.12 1.38 -14.17
C VAL A 274 1.55 2.66 -13.46
N SER A 275 1.43 2.70 -12.13
CA SER A 275 1.85 3.83 -11.30
C SER A 275 2.15 3.38 -9.87
N THR A 276 2.94 4.17 -9.16
CA THR A 276 3.26 3.96 -7.74
C THR A 276 3.13 5.27 -6.99
N CYS A 277 2.25 5.29 -5.99
CA CYS A 277 2.07 6.42 -5.07
C CYS A 277 2.66 6.08 -3.70
N ARG A 278 3.02 7.10 -2.93
CA ARG A 278 3.54 6.97 -1.56
C ARG A 278 2.52 7.44 -0.54
N TYR A 279 2.39 6.73 0.59
CA TYR A 279 1.57 7.17 1.71
C TYR A 279 2.23 8.31 2.49
N PHE A 280 1.38 9.18 3.02
CA PHE A 280 1.75 10.32 3.84
C PHE A 280 0.78 10.41 5.02
N HIS A 281 1.32 10.75 6.20
CA HIS A 281 0.59 10.75 7.46
C HIS A 281 0.70 12.10 8.17
N ARG A 282 -0.44 12.69 8.50
CA ARG A 282 -0.54 13.91 9.30
C ARG A 282 -1.13 13.57 10.66
N ALA A 283 -0.29 13.63 11.69
CA ALA A 283 -0.75 13.42 13.06
C ALA A 283 -1.74 14.51 13.49
N VAL A 284 -2.92 14.11 13.96
CA VAL A 284 -3.95 14.97 14.56
C VAL A 284 -3.87 14.86 16.09
N ASN A 285 -3.75 13.63 16.59
CA ASN A 285 -3.53 13.30 17.99
C ASN A 285 -2.16 12.65 18.19
N TRP A 286 -1.10 13.46 18.08
CA TRP A 286 0.28 12.95 18.12
C TRP A 286 0.60 12.17 19.41
N LEU A 287 0.06 12.59 20.56
CA LEU A 287 0.33 11.90 21.83
C LEU A 287 -0.20 10.46 21.81
N LYS A 288 -1.45 10.25 21.34
CA LYS A 288 -2.00 8.90 21.22
C LYS A 288 -1.21 8.08 20.22
N LEU A 289 -0.87 8.64 19.06
CA LEU A 289 -0.08 7.95 18.04
C LEU A 289 1.32 7.55 18.56
N TYR A 290 1.94 8.36 19.41
CA TYR A 290 3.20 8.02 20.06
C TYR A 290 3.01 6.91 21.12
N GLU A 291 1.97 7.00 21.96
CA GLU A 291 1.67 5.98 22.98
C GLU A 291 1.44 4.59 22.38
N VAL A 292 0.79 4.50 21.21
CA VAL A 292 0.53 3.23 20.52
C VAL A 292 1.66 2.78 19.58
N GLY A 293 2.76 3.53 19.46
CA GLY A 293 3.90 3.18 18.60
C GLY A 293 3.74 3.54 17.11
N PHE A 294 2.65 4.20 16.71
CA PHE A 294 2.43 4.62 15.32
C PHE A 294 3.35 5.78 14.89
N SER A 295 3.67 6.71 15.79
CA SER A 295 4.54 7.86 15.47
C SER A 295 5.79 7.85 16.34
N PRO A 296 7.00 7.86 15.76
CA PRO A 296 8.23 7.92 16.55
C PRO A 296 8.43 9.31 17.15
N LEU A 297 9.15 9.37 18.28
CA LEU A 297 9.69 10.63 18.80
C LEU A 297 11.03 10.90 18.11
N PRO A 298 11.17 12.02 17.36
CA PRO A 298 12.43 12.35 16.71
C PRO A 298 13.57 12.52 17.73
N PRO A 299 14.83 12.16 17.37
CA PRO A 299 15.99 12.42 18.20
C PRO A 299 16.05 13.89 18.61
N ASN A 300 16.45 14.14 19.86
CA ASN A 300 16.52 15.49 20.45
C ASN A 300 15.17 16.24 20.52
N SER A 301 14.04 15.53 20.47
CA SER A 301 12.71 16.11 20.65
C SER A 301 12.05 15.69 21.96
N LYS A 302 10.97 16.39 22.35
CA LYS A 302 10.13 16.08 23.50
C LYS A 302 8.67 15.95 23.07
N PRO A 303 7.86 15.09 23.70
CA PRO A 303 6.43 14.94 23.36
C PRO A 303 5.66 16.27 23.28
N GLN A 304 5.90 17.19 24.22
CA GLN A 304 5.27 18.51 24.23
C GLN A 304 5.58 19.35 22.99
N PHE A 305 6.79 19.24 22.44
CA PHE A 305 7.16 19.94 21.20
C PHE A 305 6.41 19.38 20.01
N GLN A 306 6.27 18.05 19.93
CA GLN A 306 5.52 17.40 18.85
C GLN A 306 4.03 17.72 18.94
N ILE A 307 3.42 17.69 20.13
CA ILE A 307 2.02 18.11 20.33
C ILE A 307 1.81 19.54 19.81
N ARG A 308 2.72 20.48 20.10
CA ARG A 308 2.65 21.86 19.59
C ARG A 308 2.89 21.94 18.09
N LYS A 309 3.84 21.18 17.54
CA LYS A 309 4.13 21.13 16.09
C LYS A 309 2.92 20.66 15.30
N TYR A 310 2.23 19.64 15.79
CA TYR A 310 1.06 19.03 15.16
C TYR A 310 -0.27 19.69 15.55
N ALA A 311 -0.26 20.73 16.39
CA ALA A 311 -1.47 21.44 16.76
C ALA A 311 -2.26 21.92 15.54
N VAL A 312 -3.56 21.61 15.55
CA VAL A 312 -4.52 21.97 14.51
C VAL A 312 -5.33 23.19 14.98
N PRO A 313 -5.70 24.12 14.08
CA PRO A 313 -6.58 25.24 14.40
C PRO A 313 -7.90 24.80 15.05
N GLU A 314 -8.53 25.72 15.79
CA GLU A 314 -9.81 25.44 16.47
C GLU A 314 -11.03 25.67 15.57
N ARG A 315 -10.90 26.49 14.52
CA ARG A 315 -11.99 26.86 13.63
C ARG A 315 -11.51 26.86 12.20
N THR A 316 -12.42 26.55 11.29
CA THR A 316 -12.21 26.65 9.85
C THR A 316 -12.09 28.12 9.44
N SER A 317 -11.34 28.37 8.38
CA SER A 317 -11.01 29.69 7.87
C SER A 317 -11.73 30.02 6.56
N THR A 318 -12.09 29.01 5.77
CA THR A 318 -12.75 29.20 4.48
C THR A 318 -14.20 29.65 4.68
N TRP A 319 -14.51 30.84 4.15
CA TRP A 319 -15.88 31.35 4.13
C TRP A 319 -16.75 30.51 3.18
N GLY A 320 -17.99 30.22 3.59
CA GLY A 320 -18.93 29.42 2.79
C GLY A 320 -18.75 27.89 2.92
N LEU A 321 -17.75 27.42 3.68
CA LEU A 321 -17.54 25.99 3.92
C LEU A 321 -18.66 25.39 4.76
N ARG A 322 -19.28 24.33 4.27
CA ARG A 322 -20.36 23.59 4.96
C ARG A 322 -20.39 22.12 4.53
N GLU A 323 -21.11 21.30 5.30
CA GLU A 323 -21.37 19.90 4.92
C GLU A 323 -22.14 19.82 3.59
N MET A 324 -21.78 18.83 2.77
CA MET A 324 -22.47 18.51 1.52
C MET A 324 -23.90 18.01 1.79
N GLN A 325 -24.84 18.45 0.97
CA GLN A 325 -26.26 18.07 1.06
C GLN A 325 -26.73 17.45 -0.26
N LYS A 326 -27.87 16.75 -0.24
CA LYS A 326 -28.45 16.11 -1.44
C LYS A 326 -28.68 17.09 -2.61
N LYS A 327 -28.98 18.35 -2.33
CA LYS A 327 -29.14 19.40 -3.35
C LYS A 327 -27.85 19.73 -4.10
N ASP A 328 -26.69 19.45 -3.49
CA ASP A 328 -25.37 19.82 -4.04
C ASP A 328 -24.81 18.75 -4.96
N VAL A 329 -25.39 17.53 -4.97
CA VAL A 329 -24.92 16.36 -5.73
C VAL A 329 -24.60 16.70 -7.19
N ASN A 330 -25.53 17.35 -7.90
CA ASN A 330 -25.32 17.68 -9.31
C ASN A 330 -24.16 18.67 -9.51
N ALA A 331 -24.01 19.65 -8.61
CA ALA A 331 -22.95 20.65 -8.71
C ALA A 331 -21.57 20.03 -8.36
N VAL A 332 -21.54 19.13 -7.39
CA VAL A 332 -20.34 18.37 -7.02
C VAL A 332 -19.93 17.42 -8.14
N GLN A 333 -20.89 16.71 -8.76
CA GLN A 333 -20.64 15.85 -9.91
C GLN A 333 -19.98 16.64 -11.04
N ASP A 334 -20.60 17.75 -11.48
CA ASP A 334 -20.06 18.59 -12.55
C ASP A 334 -18.65 19.10 -12.25
N LEU A 335 -18.43 19.62 -11.04
CA LEU A 335 -17.11 20.10 -10.61
C LEU A 335 -16.08 18.97 -10.57
N LEU A 336 -16.45 17.80 -10.05
CA LEU A 336 -15.57 16.63 -9.94
C LEU A 336 -15.20 16.07 -11.31
N THR A 337 -16.16 15.90 -12.22
CA THR A 337 -15.92 15.44 -13.60
C THR A 337 -14.94 16.37 -14.32
N ARG A 338 -15.17 17.70 -14.26
CA ARG A 338 -14.26 18.68 -14.86
C ARG A 338 -12.87 18.65 -14.24
N TYR A 339 -12.78 18.50 -12.92
CA TYR A 339 -11.51 18.47 -12.20
C TYR A 339 -10.71 17.19 -12.46
N LEU A 340 -11.37 16.04 -12.46
CA LEU A 340 -10.72 14.74 -12.67
C LEU A 340 -10.24 14.55 -14.11
N ALA A 341 -10.87 15.23 -15.09
CA ALA A 341 -10.45 15.21 -16.50
C ALA A 341 -8.99 15.67 -16.73
N LYS A 342 -8.37 16.36 -15.75
CA LYS A 342 -6.96 16.75 -15.79
C LYS A 342 -5.98 15.59 -15.65
N TYR A 343 -6.39 14.50 -15.01
CA TYR A 343 -5.51 13.38 -14.67
C TYR A 343 -5.54 12.30 -15.76
N ASP A 344 -4.41 11.63 -15.95
CA ASP A 344 -4.27 10.55 -16.94
C ASP A 344 -5.12 9.33 -16.59
N MET A 345 -5.35 9.04 -15.32
CA MET A 345 -6.20 7.90 -14.92
C MET A 345 -7.13 8.28 -13.79
N ALA A 346 -8.43 8.10 -13.95
CA ALA A 346 -9.44 8.41 -12.94
C ALA A 346 -10.73 7.62 -13.19
N ALA A 347 -11.57 7.48 -12.17
CA ALA A 347 -12.93 7.01 -12.36
C ALA A 347 -13.80 8.12 -13.00
N GLU A 348 -14.69 7.74 -13.90
CA GLU A 348 -15.81 8.57 -14.33
C GLU A 348 -16.94 8.47 -13.31
N TRP A 349 -17.72 9.55 -13.19
CA TRP A 349 -18.70 9.69 -12.12
C TRP A 349 -20.08 10.03 -12.64
N ASP A 350 -21.05 9.18 -12.29
CA ASP A 350 -22.45 9.52 -12.42
C ASP A 350 -23.05 10.10 -11.12
N LYS A 351 -24.30 10.54 -11.22
CA LYS A 351 -25.03 11.11 -10.08
C LYS A 351 -25.22 10.10 -8.95
N SER A 352 -25.50 8.85 -9.28
CA SER A 352 -25.75 7.78 -8.30
C SER A 352 -24.48 7.41 -7.54
N GLU A 353 -23.32 7.46 -8.21
CA GLU A 353 -22.02 7.25 -7.60
C GLU A 353 -21.68 8.39 -6.63
N VAL A 354 -21.91 9.66 -7.02
CA VAL A 354 -21.71 10.80 -6.11
C VAL A 354 -22.63 10.68 -4.88
N GLU A 355 -23.89 10.28 -5.06
CA GLU A 355 -24.80 10.04 -3.93
C GLU A 355 -24.33 8.91 -3.01
N HIS A 356 -23.83 7.81 -3.56
CA HIS A 356 -23.39 6.65 -2.78
C HIS A 356 -22.06 6.89 -2.05
N TRP A 357 -21.05 7.36 -2.77
CA TRP A 357 -19.69 7.47 -2.26
C TRP A 357 -19.45 8.72 -1.42
N LEU A 358 -20.07 9.86 -1.78
CA LEU A 358 -19.69 11.16 -1.23
C LEU A 358 -20.76 11.75 -0.31
N LEU A 359 -22.03 11.36 -0.43
CA LEU A 359 -23.10 11.90 0.41
C LEU A 359 -23.37 10.99 1.61
N HIS A 360 -23.13 11.49 2.83
CA HIS A 360 -23.62 10.81 4.03
C HIS A 360 -25.13 11.04 4.20
N ASN A 361 -25.95 10.05 3.80
CA ASN A 361 -27.41 10.14 3.91
C ASN A 361 -27.90 9.65 5.28
N LYS A 362 -28.16 10.57 6.22
CA LYS A 362 -28.63 10.23 7.60
C LYS A 362 -29.92 9.39 7.69
N LYS A 363 -30.74 9.32 6.63
CA LYS A 363 -32.01 8.56 6.63
C LYS A 363 -31.85 7.11 6.19
N ASP A 364 -30.95 6.88 5.24
CA ASP A 364 -30.56 5.55 4.74
C ASP A 364 -29.18 5.16 5.28
N ALA A 365 -28.72 5.86 6.33
CA ALA A 365 -27.36 5.78 6.82
C ALA A 365 -27.12 4.42 7.46
N LEU A 366 -25.96 3.87 7.11
CA LEU A 366 -25.27 2.89 7.92
C LEU A 366 -25.20 3.39 9.38
N GLU A 367 -25.23 2.48 10.35
CA GLU A 367 -25.24 2.82 11.79
C GLU A 367 -24.08 3.75 12.18
N GLU A 368 -23.00 3.73 11.40
CA GLU A 368 -21.82 4.57 11.55
C GLU A 368 -21.58 5.44 10.31
N GLN A 369 -21.17 6.69 10.53
CA GLN A 369 -20.74 7.55 9.43
C GLN A 369 -19.39 7.09 8.88
N VAL A 370 -19.34 6.77 7.58
CA VAL A 370 -18.13 6.31 6.89
C VAL A 370 -17.40 7.45 6.18
N VAL A 371 -18.13 8.40 5.60
CA VAL A 371 -17.58 9.49 4.79
C VAL A 371 -18.01 10.88 5.30
N TRP A 372 -17.10 11.85 5.19
CA TRP A 372 -17.33 13.27 5.47
C TRP A 372 -17.01 14.06 4.22
N SER A 373 -17.99 14.83 3.76
CA SER A 373 -17.90 15.62 2.53
C SER A 373 -18.34 17.05 2.79
N TYR A 374 -17.53 17.99 2.32
CA TYR A 374 -17.74 19.42 2.51
C TYR A 374 -17.69 20.13 1.16
N VAL A 375 -18.49 21.17 1.05
CA VAL A 375 -18.54 22.06 -0.11
C VAL A 375 -18.34 23.50 0.33
N VAL A 376 -17.80 24.32 -0.57
CA VAL A 376 -17.70 25.77 -0.37
C VAL A 376 -18.70 26.45 -1.29
N GLU A 377 -19.57 27.26 -0.70
CA GLU A 377 -20.60 28.02 -1.40
C GLU A 377 -20.18 29.51 -1.51
N ASP A 378 -20.16 30.05 -2.73
CA ASP A 378 -19.86 31.46 -2.97
C ASP A 378 -21.04 32.39 -2.62
N ALA A 379 -20.83 33.71 -2.76
CA ALA A 379 -21.88 34.70 -2.50
C ALA A 379 -23.12 34.57 -3.40
N HIS A 380 -22.99 33.87 -4.54
CA HIS A 380 -24.05 33.59 -5.50
C HIS A 380 -24.67 32.19 -5.32
N LYS A 381 -24.34 31.50 -4.22
CA LYS A 381 -24.80 30.15 -3.90
C LYS A 381 -24.33 29.06 -4.85
N ARG A 382 -23.22 29.30 -5.55
CA ARG A 382 -22.58 28.30 -6.43
C ARG A 382 -21.52 27.55 -5.65
N ILE A 383 -21.40 26.25 -5.92
CA ILE A 383 -20.36 25.42 -5.31
C ILE A 383 -19.05 25.66 -6.06
N THR A 384 -18.03 26.15 -5.36
CA THR A 384 -16.71 26.44 -5.96
C THR A 384 -15.66 25.41 -5.60
N ASP A 385 -15.84 24.73 -4.47
CA ASP A 385 -14.89 23.74 -3.97
C ASP A 385 -15.63 22.59 -3.30
N PHE A 386 -15.00 21.42 -3.36
CA PHE A 386 -15.45 20.19 -2.75
C PHE A 386 -14.24 19.46 -2.16
N ILE A 387 -14.38 18.89 -0.96
CA ILE A 387 -13.36 18.05 -0.34
C ILE A 387 -14.01 16.98 0.55
N SER A 388 -13.46 15.78 0.53
CA SER A 388 -13.97 14.64 1.28
C SER A 388 -12.87 13.79 1.91
N PHE A 389 -13.23 13.09 2.98
CA PHE A 389 -12.42 12.05 3.60
C PHE A 389 -13.30 10.97 4.20
N TYR A 390 -12.79 9.75 4.33
CA TYR A 390 -13.49 8.65 5.00
C TYR A 390 -12.71 8.13 6.21
N CYS A 391 -13.42 7.43 7.10
CA CYS A 391 -12.85 6.82 8.30
C CYS A 391 -12.54 5.36 8.03
N LEU A 392 -11.30 4.97 8.33
CA LEU A 392 -10.93 3.57 8.48
C LEU A 392 -10.18 3.42 9.80
N GLU A 393 -10.72 2.58 10.68
CA GLU A 393 -10.13 2.35 11.99
C GLU A 393 -9.12 1.21 11.94
N SER A 394 -8.11 1.29 12.80
CA SER A 394 -7.19 0.20 13.05
C SER A 394 -7.28 -0.22 14.52
N SER A 395 -7.53 -1.50 14.78
CA SER A 395 -7.43 -2.09 16.12
C SER A 395 -5.98 -2.11 16.56
N VAL A 396 -5.72 -1.64 17.77
CA VAL A 396 -4.42 -1.68 18.47
C VAL A 396 -4.36 -2.97 19.27
N ILE A 397 -3.39 -3.81 18.96
CA ILE A 397 -3.25 -5.12 19.59
C ILE A 397 -2.51 -4.97 20.92
N ASN A 398 -3.06 -5.58 21.98
CA ASN A 398 -2.43 -5.69 23.32
C ASN A 398 -2.05 -4.38 24.03
N HIS A 399 -2.73 -3.26 23.76
CA HIS A 399 -2.44 -1.99 24.42
C HIS A 399 -3.43 -1.70 25.59
N PRO A 400 -2.95 -1.32 26.80
CA PRO A 400 -3.80 -1.21 28.00
C PRO A 400 -4.82 -0.06 27.97
N LYS A 401 -4.48 1.05 27.30
CA LYS A 401 -5.28 2.29 27.28
C LYS A 401 -6.07 2.52 25.98
N HIS A 402 -5.48 2.26 24.82
CA HIS A 402 -6.06 2.53 23.51
C HIS A 402 -6.45 1.24 22.81
N LYS A 403 -7.69 1.17 22.34
CA LYS A 403 -8.20 0.01 21.59
C LYS A 403 -8.10 0.20 20.08
N ASN A 404 -8.37 1.41 19.60
CA ASN A 404 -8.39 1.72 18.16
C ASN A 404 -7.63 3.01 17.88
N VAL A 405 -7.00 3.10 16.71
CA VAL A 405 -6.55 4.32 16.05
C VAL A 405 -7.55 4.66 14.96
N ARG A 406 -8.12 5.87 15.01
CA ARG A 406 -9.08 6.34 14.01
C ARG A 406 -8.33 7.13 12.95
N ALA A 407 -8.23 6.59 11.74
CA ALA A 407 -7.55 7.25 10.64
C ALA A 407 -8.57 7.83 9.65
N ALA A 408 -8.43 9.12 9.35
CA ALA A 408 -9.08 9.74 8.22
C ALA A 408 -8.23 9.48 6.97
N TYR A 409 -8.85 9.23 5.82
CA TYR A 409 -8.18 9.11 4.54
C TYR A 409 -8.74 10.16 3.59
N LEU A 410 -7.86 11.05 3.09
CA LEU A 410 -8.24 12.02 2.06
C LEU A 410 -8.74 11.25 0.84
N PHE A 411 -9.94 11.61 0.39
CA PHE A 411 -10.64 10.86 -0.65
C PHE A 411 -10.66 11.61 -1.97
N TYR A 412 -11.73 12.33 -2.28
CA TYR A 412 -11.83 13.20 -3.46
C TYR A 412 -11.90 14.66 -3.05
N TYR A 413 -11.34 15.53 -3.90
CA TYR A 413 -11.54 16.97 -3.85
C TYR A 413 -11.55 17.54 -5.26
N ALA A 414 -12.16 18.71 -5.39
CA ALA A 414 -12.18 19.48 -6.62
C ALA A 414 -12.32 20.97 -6.30
N THR A 415 -11.71 21.84 -7.10
CA THR A 415 -11.78 23.29 -6.92
C THR A 415 -11.77 24.00 -8.27
N GLU A 416 -12.63 25.02 -8.42
CA GLU A 416 -12.64 25.90 -9.60
C GLU A 416 -11.29 26.61 -9.79
N THR A 417 -10.53 26.82 -8.72
CA THR A 417 -9.19 27.45 -8.78
C THR A 417 -8.22 26.61 -9.60
N GLY A 418 -8.37 25.27 -9.58
CA GLY A 418 -7.52 24.36 -10.34
C GLY A 418 -8.00 24.10 -11.77
N LEU A 419 -9.01 24.82 -12.23
CA LEU A 419 -9.60 24.72 -13.57
C LEU A 419 -9.34 25.96 -14.44
N THR A 420 -8.58 26.94 -13.94
CA THR A 420 -8.17 28.10 -14.74
C THR A 420 -7.28 27.64 -15.90
N THR A 421 -7.35 28.35 -17.03
CA THR A 421 -6.50 28.09 -18.20
C THR A 421 -5.71 29.35 -18.55
N PRO A 422 -4.38 29.38 -18.36
CA PRO A 422 -3.54 28.32 -17.79
C PRO A 422 -3.78 28.12 -16.29
N VAL A 423 -3.39 26.96 -15.76
CA VAL A 423 -3.51 26.66 -14.33
C VAL A 423 -2.56 27.56 -13.54
N ASP A 424 -3.10 28.35 -12.61
CA ASP A 424 -2.28 29.10 -11.65
C ASP A 424 -1.90 28.17 -10.49
N LYS A 425 -0.70 27.59 -10.58
CA LYS A 425 -0.20 26.61 -9.62
C LYS A 425 -0.03 27.20 -8.21
N GLU A 426 0.33 28.48 -8.08
CA GLU A 426 0.48 29.13 -6.78
C GLU A 426 -0.88 29.40 -6.15
N ALA A 427 -1.87 29.86 -6.93
CA ALA A 427 -3.23 30.03 -6.46
C ALA A 427 -3.86 28.69 -6.05
N LEU A 428 -3.66 27.63 -6.86
CA LEU A 428 -4.12 26.28 -6.55
C LEU A 428 -3.47 25.76 -5.27
N LYS A 429 -2.14 25.89 -5.16
CA LYS A 429 -1.40 25.50 -3.96
C LYS A 429 -1.95 26.16 -2.71
N LYS A 430 -2.17 27.48 -2.75
CA LYS A 430 -2.77 28.23 -1.63
C LYS A 430 -4.17 27.70 -1.31
N ARG A 431 -5.01 27.51 -2.32
CA ARG A 431 -6.40 27.06 -2.14
C ARG A 431 -6.49 25.65 -1.53
N LEU A 432 -5.69 24.71 -2.01
CA LEU A 432 -5.67 23.35 -1.47
C LEU A 432 -5.15 23.33 -0.03
N ASN A 433 -4.17 24.16 0.31
CA ASN A 433 -3.71 24.31 1.69
C ASN A 433 -4.82 24.82 2.62
N GLU A 434 -5.63 25.80 2.20
CA GLU A 434 -6.79 26.30 2.97
C GLU A 434 -7.81 25.18 3.21
N LEU A 435 -8.20 24.46 2.15
CA LEU A 435 -9.18 23.36 2.24
C LEU A 435 -8.69 22.22 3.14
N VAL A 436 -7.45 21.77 2.98
CA VAL A 436 -6.88 20.69 3.79
C VAL A 436 -6.71 21.14 5.25
N SER A 437 -6.31 22.38 5.49
CA SER A 437 -6.24 22.94 6.84
C SER A 437 -7.60 22.90 7.54
N ASP A 438 -8.68 23.26 6.83
CA ASP A 438 -10.04 23.21 7.37
C ASP A 438 -10.52 21.77 7.62
N THR A 439 -10.17 20.81 6.75
CA THR A 439 -10.48 19.39 7.02
C THR A 439 -9.77 18.85 8.24
N LEU A 440 -8.54 19.31 8.55
CA LEU A 440 -7.86 18.93 9.80
C LEU A 440 -8.64 19.39 11.03
N VAL A 441 -9.29 20.56 10.99
CA VAL A 441 -10.17 21.04 12.06
C VAL A 441 -11.32 20.06 12.28
N TYR A 442 -11.94 19.57 11.20
CA TYR A 442 -12.97 18.54 11.29
C TYR A 442 -12.43 17.19 11.76
N CYS A 443 -11.25 16.76 11.31
CA CYS A 443 -10.59 15.55 11.83
C CYS A 443 -10.41 15.62 13.35
N LYS A 444 -9.95 16.76 13.88
CA LYS A 444 -9.85 16.98 15.34
C LYS A 444 -11.23 16.98 16.02
N LYS A 445 -12.21 17.69 15.46
CA LYS A 445 -13.58 17.78 15.98
C LYS A 445 -14.25 16.40 16.09
N TYR A 446 -14.03 15.55 15.10
CA TYR A 446 -14.60 14.20 15.04
C TYR A 446 -13.68 13.13 15.63
N ASN A 447 -12.67 13.50 16.44
CA ASN A 447 -11.79 12.58 17.17
C ASN A 447 -11.03 11.57 16.27
N PHE A 448 -10.51 12.03 15.14
CA PHE A 448 -9.52 11.30 14.37
C PHE A 448 -8.12 11.49 14.96
N ASP A 449 -7.30 10.46 14.89
CA ASP A 449 -5.95 10.45 15.45
C ASP A 449 -4.89 10.80 14.40
N VAL A 450 -5.11 10.37 13.15
CA VAL A 450 -4.23 10.60 12.01
C VAL A 450 -5.04 10.90 10.76
N TYR A 451 -4.50 11.74 9.89
CA TYR A 451 -5.04 12.01 8.56
C TYR A 451 -4.06 11.52 7.50
N ASN A 452 -4.48 10.58 6.68
CA ASN A 452 -3.69 9.91 5.67
C ASN A 452 -4.01 10.47 4.29
N ALA A 453 -2.98 10.57 3.45
CA ALA A 453 -3.10 10.95 2.05
C ALA A 453 -2.04 10.19 1.24
N LEU A 454 -2.26 10.08 -0.07
CA LEU A 454 -1.27 9.57 -1.03
C LEU A 454 -0.65 10.73 -1.80
N SER A 455 0.45 10.49 -2.48
CA SER A 455 1.06 11.46 -3.42
C SER A 455 0.28 11.68 -4.73
N LEU A 456 -0.93 11.11 -4.85
CA LEU A 456 -1.81 11.23 -6.03
C LEU A 456 -2.37 12.65 -6.23
N MET A 457 -2.96 12.90 -7.40
CA MET A 457 -3.49 14.20 -7.83
C MET A 457 -2.49 15.36 -7.61
N ASP A 458 -2.99 16.50 -7.14
CA ASP A 458 -2.23 17.71 -6.80
C ASP A 458 -1.75 17.68 -5.34
N ASN A 459 -1.74 16.53 -4.65
CA ASN A 459 -1.41 16.45 -3.22
C ASN A 459 0.02 16.93 -2.93
N GLY A 460 0.92 16.81 -3.92
CA GLY A 460 2.25 17.40 -3.90
C GLY A 460 2.29 18.88 -3.47
N LEU A 461 1.22 19.63 -3.74
CA LEU A 461 1.16 21.07 -3.44
C LEU A 461 0.94 21.39 -1.95
N PHE A 462 0.40 20.47 -1.14
CA PHE A 462 0.04 20.78 0.24
C PHE A 462 0.58 19.81 1.29
N LEU A 463 1.04 18.60 0.91
CA LEU A 463 1.44 17.58 1.88
C LEU A 463 2.52 18.09 2.85
N GLU A 464 3.62 18.65 2.35
CA GLU A 464 4.70 19.15 3.21
C GLU A 464 4.27 20.38 4.04
N ASP A 465 3.54 21.32 3.42
CA ASP A 465 3.08 22.57 4.06
C ASP A 465 2.07 22.29 5.19
N GLN A 466 1.17 21.32 4.99
CA GLN A 466 0.25 20.82 6.01
C GLN A 466 0.91 19.79 6.94
N LYS A 467 2.24 19.60 6.86
CA LYS A 467 3.05 18.76 7.74
C LYS A 467 2.66 17.28 7.71
N PHE A 468 2.23 16.78 6.56
CA PHE A 468 2.16 15.35 6.32
C PHE A 468 3.58 14.79 6.22
N GLY A 469 3.90 13.83 7.09
CA GLY A 469 5.18 13.11 7.04
C GLY A 469 5.13 11.97 6.04
N PRO A 470 6.22 11.68 5.32
CA PRO A 470 6.26 10.55 4.41
C PRO A 470 6.17 9.23 5.19
N GLY A 471 5.23 8.36 4.80
CA GLY A 471 5.16 6.98 5.24
C GLY A 471 6.16 6.10 4.49
N ASP A 472 6.41 4.91 4.99
CA ASP A 472 7.16 3.83 4.33
C ASP A 472 6.34 3.07 3.29
N GLY A 473 5.02 3.00 3.48
CA GLY A 473 4.09 2.33 2.57
C GLY A 473 4.05 2.98 1.17
N GLN A 474 4.15 2.13 0.15
CA GLN A 474 3.83 2.47 -1.23
C GLN A 474 2.56 1.74 -1.66
N LEU A 475 1.86 2.36 -2.60
CA LEU A 475 0.69 1.82 -3.23
C LEU A 475 0.92 1.72 -4.73
N HIS A 476 0.92 0.50 -5.24
CA HIS A 476 1.10 0.23 -6.65
C HIS A 476 -0.26 -0.01 -7.32
N TYR A 477 -0.47 0.63 -8.46
CA TYR A 477 -1.66 0.48 -9.28
C TYR A 477 -1.38 -0.48 -10.42
N TYR A 478 -2.31 -1.39 -10.67
CA TYR A 478 -2.21 -2.40 -11.70
C TYR A 478 -3.48 -2.43 -12.55
N LEU A 479 -3.31 -2.78 -13.81
CA LEU A 479 -4.39 -3.00 -14.75
C LEU A 479 -4.34 -4.45 -15.22
N PHE A 480 -5.45 -5.16 -15.04
CA PHE A 480 -5.65 -6.49 -15.57
C PHE A 480 -6.20 -6.40 -16.99
N ASN A 481 -5.61 -7.16 -17.90
CA ASN A 481 -5.96 -7.24 -19.31
C ASN A 481 -5.95 -5.88 -20.06
N TYR A 482 -5.06 -4.98 -19.65
CA TYR A 482 -4.88 -3.71 -20.34
C TYR A 482 -3.43 -3.24 -20.26
N ARG A 483 -2.87 -2.87 -21.41
CA ARG A 483 -1.55 -2.26 -21.53
C ARG A 483 -1.69 -0.75 -21.51
N ALA A 484 -0.99 -0.10 -20.58
CA ALA A 484 -0.94 1.35 -20.47
C ALA A 484 0.50 1.83 -20.28
N ASN A 485 0.84 3.00 -20.83
CA ASN A 485 2.12 3.63 -20.54
C ASN A 485 2.18 4.08 -19.06
N PRO A 486 3.37 4.07 -18.42
CA PRO A 486 3.53 4.49 -17.03
C PRO A 486 2.93 5.89 -16.76
N ILE A 487 2.31 6.04 -15.59
CA ILE A 487 1.67 7.28 -15.14
C ILE A 487 2.37 7.77 -13.88
N ALA A 488 2.68 9.06 -13.82
CA ALA A 488 3.34 9.68 -12.68
C ALA A 488 2.49 9.52 -11.39
N GLY A 489 3.07 8.94 -10.34
CA GLY A 489 2.40 8.76 -9.04
C GLY A 489 2.69 9.86 -8.02
N GLY A 490 3.26 11.00 -8.46
CA GLY A 490 3.59 12.13 -7.58
C GLY A 490 4.86 11.98 -6.75
N VAL A 491 5.74 11.05 -7.12
CA VAL A 491 7.07 10.90 -6.51
C VAL A 491 8.17 10.84 -7.58
N ASP A 492 9.34 11.40 -7.24
CA ASP A 492 10.54 11.36 -8.08
C ASP A 492 11.23 9.99 -8.03
N LYS A 493 12.28 9.81 -8.85
CA LYS A 493 13.08 8.56 -8.88
C LYS A 493 13.76 8.21 -7.54
N ARG A 494 13.80 9.14 -6.58
CA ARG A 494 14.33 8.95 -5.22
C ARG A 494 13.20 8.77 -4.20
N ASN A 495 11.97 8.54 -4.65
CA ASN A 495 10.77 8.39 -3.82
C ASN A 495 10.47 9.62 -2.95
N ARG A 496 10.87 10.82 -3.40
CA ARG A 496 10.52 12.10 -2.76
C ARG A 496 9.34 12.71 -3.50
N LEU A 497 8.58 13.56 -2.82
CA LEU A 497 7.42 14.21 -3.41
C LEU A 497 7.82 15.02 -4.66
N ASP A 498 7.16 14.77 -5.80
CA ASP A 498 7.36 15.55 -7.02
C ASP A 498 6.36 16.71 -7.04
N THR A 499 6.79 17.86 -6.55
CA THR A 499 5.98 19.09 -6.53
C THR A 499 5.91 19.77 -7.89
N GLU A 500 6.74 19.37 -8.86
CA GLU A 500 6.81 20.00 -10.18
C GLU A 500 5.83 19.36 -11.16
N ASN A 501 5.93 18.04 -11.33
CA ASN A 501 5.11 17.28 -12.28
C ASN A 501 3.85 16.67 -11.65
N LEU A 502 3.79 16.61 -10.31
CA LEU A 502 2.66 16.05 -9.55
C LEU A 502 2.30 14.63 -10.02
N SER A 503 1.06 14.20 -9.81
CA SER A 503 0.59 12.88 -10.22
C SER A 503 -0.46 12.96 -11.33
N GLY A 504 -0.38 12.03 -12.28
CA GLY A 504 -1.42 11.76 -13.28
C GLY A 504 -2.50 10.79 -12.77
N ILE A 505 -2.47 10.39 -11.50
CA ILE A 505 -3.42 9.46 -10.89
C ILE A 505 -4.48 10.24 -10.13
N GLY A 506 -5.74 10.08 -10.53
CA GLY A 506 -6.90 10.41 -9.71
C GLY A 506 -7.16 9.35 -8.64
N PRO A 507 -7.93 9.66 -7.58
CA PRO A 507 -8.30 8.66 -6.57
C PRO A 507 -9.21 7.60 -7.20
N PHE A 508 -9.25 6.41 -6.61
CA PHE A 508 -10.28 5.39 -6.87
C PHE A 508 -11.01 5.05 -5.57
N ASN A 509 -12.18 4.43 -5.71
CA ASN A 509 -13.16 4.36 -4.64
C ASN A 509 -12.67 3.55 -3.42
N THR A 510 -11.76 2.60 -3.62
CA THR A 510 -11.23 1.76 -2.54
C THR A 510 -9.70 1.82 -2.36
N THR A 511 -9.05 2.84 -2.94
CA THR A 511 -7.58 3.00 -3.00
C THR A 511 -6.84 2.89 -1.66
N ALA A 512 -7.45 3.17 -0.50
CA ALA A 512 -6.73 3.09 0.78
C ALA A 512 -6.90 1.77 1.56
N ALA A 513 -7.45 0.72 0.95
CA ALA A 513 -7.63 -0.57 1.63
C ALA A 513 -6.34 -1.43 1.73
N SER A 514 -5.22 -0.99 1.17
CA SER A 514 -3.94 -1.72 1.18
C SER A 514 -2.86 -1.00 1.97
N SER A 515 -2.35 -1.70 3.00
CA SER A 515 -1.25 -1.39 3.93
C SER A 515 -0.69 0.05 3.88
N SER A 516 -1.33 0.92 4.65
CA SER A 516 -0.92 2.29 4.98
C SER A 516 -0.27 2.39 6.37
N LEU A 517 -0.06 1.26 7.05
CA LEU A 517 0.49 1.24 8.40
C LEU A 517 2.00 1.48 8.33
N SER A 518 2.46 2.53 9.01
CA SER A 518 3.88 2.89 9.04
C SER A 518 4.72 1.74 9.61
N GLU A 519 5.55 1.14 8.77
CA GLU A 519 6.63 0.24 9.13
C GLU A 519 7.76 1.00 9.85
N HIS A 520 8.15 0.53 11.03
CA HIS A 520 9.48 0.84 11.55
C HIS A 520 10.28 -0.43 11.80
N HIS A 521 11.50 -0.44 11.29
CA HIS A 521 12.59 -1.20 11.90
C HIS A 521 13.19 -0.34 13.01
N PRO A 522 13.26 -0.83 14.27
CA PRO A 522 14.00 -0.12 15.29
C PRO A 522 15.48 -0.10 14.90
N GLY A 523 15.99 1.10 14.61
CA GLY A 523 17.41 1.32 14.41
C GLY A 523 18.22 0.87 15.64
N ARG A 524 19.32 0.16 15.37
CA ARG A 524 20.40 -0.20 16.30
C ARG A 524 20.68 0.98 17.25
N ARG A 525 20.31 0.85 18.53
CA ARG A 525 20.74 1.80 19.59
C ARG A 525 22.24 1.72 19.71
N THR A 526 22.92 2.87 19.87
CA THR A 526 24.30 3.07 20.35
C THR A 526 24.30 3.86 21.67
N THR A 527 24.58 3.19 22.78
CA THR A 527 25.09 3.70 24.08
C THR A 527 26.61 3.44 24.22
N GLY A 528 27.28 3.94 25.25
CA GLY A 528 28.69 3.66 25.50
C GLY A 528 28.96 3.62 27.00
N SER A 529 29.69 2.57 27.41
CA SER A 529 30.34 2.26 28.71
C SER A 529 29.59 2.65 30.00
N GLY A 530 29.19 1.71 30.88
CA GLY A 530 29.89 0.45 31.18
C GLY A 530 29.03 -0.76 31.61
N THR A 531 29.56 -1.94 31.22
CA THR A 531 29.79 -3.17 32.01
C THR A 531 28.65 -4.17 32.26
N MET A 532 28.70 -5.27 31.48
CA MET A 532 28.09 -6.64 31.56
C MET A 532 26.58 -6.85 31.75
N CYS A 533 25.98 -7.70 30.90
CA CYS A 533 24.59 -8.14 31.06
C CYS A 533 24.46 -9.18 32.19
N GLN A 534 23.43 -9.02 33.02
CA GLN A 534 23.12 -9.89 34.14
C GLN A 534 22.12 -10.98 33.73
N TYR A 535 22.37 -12.21 34.17
CA TYR A 535 21.58 -13.41 33.87
C TYR A 535 21.24 -14.18 35.17
N MET A 536 20.18 -14.97 35.13
CA MET A 536 19.71 -15.89 36.16
C MET A 536 19.66 -17.30 35.57
N LEU A 537 20.12 -18.30 36.32
CA LEU A 537 20.04 -19.71 35.90
C LEU A 537 18.80 -20.39 36.48
N LEU A 538 18.06 -21.11 35.63
CA LEU A 538 16.94 -21.96 36.04
C LEU A 538 17.39 -23.43 36.10
N LYS A 539 17.14 -24.08 37.24
CA LYS A 539 17.38 -25.51 37.43
C LYS A 539 16.06 -26.27 37.40
N TRP A 540 15.97 -27.26 36.53
CA TRP A 540 14.81 -28.13 36.31
C TRP A 540 15.12 -29.55 36.76
N TYR A 541 14.08 -30.27 37.19
CA TYR A 541 14.21 -31.66 37.59
C TYR A 541 13.75 -32.58 36.45
N CYS A 542 14.59 -33.56 36.10
CA CYS A 542 14.24 -34.56 35.11
C CYS A 542 13.56 -35.75 35.76
N ASP A 543 12.30 -36.02 35.40
CA ASP A 543 11.50 -37.09 35.98
C ASP A 543 11.86 -38.49 35.45
N ALA A 544 12.53 -38.60 34.28
CA ALA A 544 12.99 -39.88 33.74
C ALA A 544 14.31 -40.36 34.38
N CYS A 545 15.29 -39.47 34.51
CA CYS A 545 16.62 -39.84 34.99
C CYS A 545 16.90 -39.42 36.44
N GLY A 546 16.00 -38.69 37.07
CA GLY A 546 16.06 -38.32 38.49
C GLY A 546 17.12 -37.26 38.83
N ALA A 547 17.64 -36.55 37.83
CA ALA A 547 18.71 -35.57 37.98
C ALA A 547 18.24 -34.12 37.74
N TRP A 548 18.88 -33.17 38.41
CA TRP A 548 18.68 -31.74 38.17
C TRP A 548 19.56 -31.29 37.00
N TYR A 549 18.98 -30.59 36.04
CA TYR A 549 19.67 -30.01 34.90
C TYR A 549 19.41 -28.51 34.84
N THR A 550 20.38 -27.78 34.31
CA THR A 550 20.31 -26.32 34.16
C THR A 550 19.83 -26.05 32.74
N SER A 551 18.69 -25.39 32.55
CA SER A 551 18.29 -24.91 31.23
C SER A 551 18.77 -23.47 31.03
N ASP A 552 18.84 -23.06 29.77
CA ASP A 552 19.26 -21.75 29.23
C ASP A 552 19.32 -20.57 30.22
N ASP A 553 20.45 -19.83 30.18
CA ASP A 553 20.66 -18.60 30.92
C ASP A 553 19.52 -17.58 30.67
N VAL A 554 18.76 -17.23 31.71
CA VAL A 554 17.67 -16.25 31.63
C VAL A 554 18.21 -14.86 31.92
N LYS A 555 18.28 -14.01 30.92
CA LYS A 555 18.75 -12.63 31.08
C LYS A 555 17.82 -11.82 32.00
N VAL A 556 18.37 -11.23 33.06
CA VAL A 556 17.61 -10.45 34.05
C VAL A 556 17.83 -8.95 33.97
N ASP A 557 19.03 -8.49 33.58
CA ASP A 557 19.28 -7.07 33.36
C ASP A 557 20.34 -6.84 32.28
N ASP A 558 20.23 -5.74 31.54
CA ASP A 558 21.11 -5.43 30.42
C ASP A 558 22.12 -4.34 30.79
N CYS A 559 23.41 -4.49 30.41
CA CYS A 559 24.36 -3.38 30.54
C CYS A 559 24.18 -2.30 29.48
N ASP A 560 24.82 -1.16 29.70
CA ASP A 560 24.82 -0.05 28.75
C ASP A 560 25.48 -0.42 27.41
N ASP A 561 26.41 -1.38 27.35
CA ASP A 561 26.99 -1.83 26.09
C ASP A 561 26.06 -2.77 25.28
N PHE A 562 25.29 -3.67 25.90
CA PHE A 562 24.26 -4.44 25.18
C PHE A 562 23.09 -3.53 24.76
N LYS A 563 22.68 -2.63 25.66
CA LYS A 563 21.74 -1.53 25.36
C LYS A 563 22.27 -0.65 24.20
N SER A 564 23.57 -0.73 23.88
CA SER A 564 24.27 0.06 22.84
C SER A 564 24.64 -0.63 21.54
N LYS A 565 24.78 -1.95 21.50
CA LYS A 565 25.37 -2.59 20.32
C LYS A 565 24.50 -3.78 19.90
N GLY A 566 23.59 -4.23 20.76
CA GLY A 566 22.74 -5.42 20.58
C GLY A 566 23.50 -6.75 20.68
N GLU A 567 24.82 -6.68 20.67
CA GLU A 567 25.73 -7.76 20.94
C GLU A 567 26.64 -7.30 22.08
N CYS A 568 26.79 -8.18 23.07
CA CYS A 568 27.68 -8.00 24.21
C CYS A 568 28.23 -9.39 24.53
N ASP A 569 29.54 -9.56 24.34
CA ASP A 569 30.23 -10.84 24.50
C ASP A 569 30.51 -11.19 25.97
N GLU A 570 30.10 -10.33 26.90
CA GLU A 570 30.39 -10.44 28.32
C GLU A 570 29.09 -10.59 29.14
N LYS A 571 28.95 -11.74 29.82
CA LYS A 571 27.79 -12.11 30.66
C LYS A 571 28.19 -12.24 32.14
N GLU A 572 27.30 -11.85 33.04
CA GLU A 572 27.41 -12.06 34.49
C GLU A 572 26.16 -12.79 35.02
N VAL A 573 26.30 -13.89 35.79
CA VAL A 573 25.15 -14.58 36.41
C VAL A 573 24.97 -14.07 37.84
N VAL A 574 23.82 -13.48 38.13
CA VAL A 574 23.55 -12.80 39.41
C VAL A 574 22.58 -13.54 40.34
N ARG A 575 21.86 -14.55 39.84
CA ARG A 575 20.89 -15.34 40.64
C ARG A 575 20.70 -16.76 40.08
N GLU A 576 20.35 -17.73 40.91
CA GLU A 576 19.89 -19.06 40.48
C GLU A 576 18.54 -19.40 41.15
N GLU A 577 17.58 -19.94 40.38
CA GLU A 577 16.28 -20.39 40.89
C GLU A 577 15.97 -21.83 40.48
N ARG A 578 15.33 -22.58 41.38
CA ARG A 578 14.88 -23.95 41.11
C ARG A 578 13.42 -23.91 40.70
N SER A 579 13.11 -24.55 39.59
CA SER A 579 11.74 -24.76 39.12
C SER A 579 11.09 -25.90 39.90
N ASP A 580 9.84 -25.73 40.30
CA ASP A 580 9.01 -26.77 40.90
C ASP A 580 8.31 -27.65 39.84
N ALA A 581 8.52 -27.36 38.56
CA ALA A 581 7.97 -28.14 37.45
C ALA A 581 8.95 -29.23 36.99
N GLY A 582 8.45 -30.47 36.92
CA GLY A 582 9.17 -31.63 36.39
C GLY A 582 9.01 -31.76 34.86
N GLY A 583 10.03 -32.31 34.21
CA GLY A 583 10.07 -32.56 32.76
C GLY A 583 11.11 -33.62 32.40
N PHE A 584 11.39 -33.84 31.12
CA PHE A 584 12.49 -34.71 30.66
C PHE A 584 13.65 -33.84 30.18
N CYS A 585 14.91 -34.18 30.50
CA CYS A 585 16.07 -33.51 29.90
C CYS A 585 16.24 -33.94 28.44
N ASP A 586 16.95 -33.14 27.64
CA ASP A 586 17.06 -33.32 26.19
C ASP A 586 17.52 -34.73 25.77
N ASP A 587 18.44 -35.33 26.53
CA ASP A 587 18.90 -36.71 26.31
C ASP A 587 17.81 -37.76 26.57
N CYS A 588 16.91 -37.52 27.53
CA CYS A 588 15.81 -38.42 27.87
C CYS A 588 14.54 -38.19 27.04
N ALA A 589 14.40 -37.01 26.44
CA ALA A 589 13.29 -36.66 25.55
C ALA A 589 13.40 -37.40 24.20
N ALA A 590 14.62 -37.54 23.67
CA ALA A 590 14.88 -38.22 22.39
C ALA A 590 14.54 -39.74 22.41
N GLU A 591 14.64 -40.40 23.56
CA GLU A 591 14.36 -41.84 23.69
C GLU A 591 12.87 -42.18 23.88
N ASN A 592 12.04 -41.23 24.33
CA ASN A 592 10.64 -41.48 24.72
C ASN A 592 9.59 -40.87 23.77
N GLY A 593 9.96 -40.61 22.51
CA GLY A 593 9.02 -40.56 21.37
C GLY A 593 7.81 -39.63 21.47
N ASN A 594 7.90 -38.54 22.22
CA ASN A 594 6.92 -37.46 22.25
C ASN A 594 7.56 -36.19 21.69
N GLU A 595 6.94 -35.59 20.68
CA GLU A 595 6.95 -34.13 20.52
C GLU A 595 5.52 -33.60 20.63
#